data_AF-A0A397VWQ2-F1
#
_entry.id   AF-A0A397VWQ2-F1
#
_cell.length_a   1.000
_cell.length_b   1.000
_cell.length_c   1.000
_cell.angle_alpha   90.00
_cell.angle_beta   90.00
_cell.angle_gamma   90.00
#
_symmetry.space_group_name_H-M   'P 1'
#
loop_
_entity.id
_entity.type
_entity.pdbx_description
1 polymer ?
#
loop_
_entity_poly.entity_id
_entity_poly.type
_entity_poly.pdbx_seq_one_letter_code
_entity_poly.pdbx_strand_id
1 'polypeptide(L)'
;MTDESLIRQDLYAIEPSFVIPAPCPYDDTQGATTQLVLAYDEVKRAKARGKRIDTLVYTFYFGARLSTASGPERTAARREYDGYFIRAATRIYYLFEPHGVEQIYRTEHTRILKISISELRELRELKESKDSKDSIDRKEFID
;
A
#
# COMPACT_ATOMS: atom_id res chain seq x y z
N MET A 1 5.16 -22.16 -3.21
CA MET A 1 4.23 -21.01 -3.25
C MET A 1 4.91 -19.89 -4.01
N THR A 2 4.21 -19.24 -4.92
CA THR A 2 4.70 -18.04 -5.64
C THR A 2 4.50 -16.80 -4.78
N ASP A 3 5.27 -15.73 -5.03
CA ASP A 3 5.10 -14.45 -4.33
C ASP A 3 3.64 -13.95 -4.47
N GLU A 4 3.05 -14.08 -5.66
CA GLU A 4 1.65 -13.72 -5.92
C GLU A 4 0.67 -14.44 -4.97
N SER A 5 0.84 -15.75 -4.75
CA SER A 5 -0.05 -16.52 -3.88
C SER A 5 -0.01 -16.04 -2.42
N LEU A 6 1.16 -15.60 -1.95
CA LEU A 6 1.35 -15.07 -0.60
C LEU A 6 0.72 -13.68 -0.45
N ILE A 7 0.83 -12.83 -1.48
CA ILE A 7 0.21 -11.51 -1.49
C ILE A 7 -1.31 -11.64 -1.51
N ARG A 8 -1.87 -12.57 -2.29
CA ARG A 8 -3.31 -12.85 -2.26
C ARG A 8 -3.76 -13.24 -0.86
N GLN A 9 -3.06 -14.16 -0.22
CA GLN A 9 -3.37 -14.59 1.14
C GLN A 9 -3.42 -13.38 2.09
N ASP A 10 -2.42 -12.49 2.01
CA ASP A 10 -2.39 -11.25 2.78
C ASP A 10 -3.53 -10.27 2.48
N LEU A 11 -3.96 -10.16 1.22
CA LEU A 11 -5.08 -9.30 0.81
C LEU A 11 -6.45 -9.80 1.27
N TYR A 12 -6.56 -11.10 1.56
CA TYR A 12 -7.77 -11.74 2.07
C TYR A 12 -7.70 -12.03 3.58
N ALA A 13 -6.58 -11.72 4.24
CA ALA A 13 -6.45 -11.85 5.67
C ALA A 13 -7.44 -10.90 6.38
N ILE A 14 -8.21 -11.43 7.31
CA ILE A 14 -9.24 -10.70 8.06
C ILE A 14 -8.84 -10.41 9.51
N GLU A 15 -7.81 -11.10 10.01
CA GLU A 15 -7.27 -10.88 11.36
C GLU A 15 -5.98 -10.05 11.31
N PRO A 16 -5.75 -9.17 12.28
CA PRO A 16 -6.67 -8.81 13.36
C PRO A 16 -7.88 -8.01 12.84
N SER A 17 -9.06 -8.30 13.42
CA SER A 17 -10.31 -7.61 13.09
C SER A 17 -10.30 -6.12 13.45
N PHE A 18 -9.64 -5.75 14.55
CA PHE A 18 -9.45 -4.36 14.98
C PHE A 18 -8.00 -3.92 14.87
N VAL A 19 -7.77 -2.81 14.18
CA VAL A 19 -6.45 -2.22 13.92
C VAL A 19 -6.54 -0.72 14.16
N ILE A 20 -5.51 -0.16 14.81
CA ILE A 20 -5.28 1.28 14.86
C ILE A 20 -4.03 1.58 14.03
N PRO A 21 -4.17 2.12 12.81
CA PRO A 21 -3.02 2.44 11.98
C PRO A 21 -2.11 3.50 12.61
N ALA A 22 -0.82 3.43 12.30
CA ALA A 22 0.11 4.51 12.61
C ALA A 22 -0.38 5.79 11.90
N PRO A 23 -0.32 6.95 12.57
CA PRO A 23 -0.83 8.20 12.00
C PRO A 23 -0.05 8.58 10.74
N CYS A 24 -0.71 9.30 9.83
CA CYS A 24 -0.03 9.92 8.70
C CYS A 24 1.07 10.86 9.23
N PRO A 25 2.32 10.76 8.74
CA PRO A 25 3.44 11.51 9.31
C PRO A 25 3.48 12.97 8.88
N TYR A 26 2.51 13.42 8.08
CA TYR A 26 2.45 14.76 7.53
C TYR A 26 1.01 15.29 7.53
N ASP A 27 0.90 16.61 7.43
CA ASP A 27 -0.35 17.37 7.36
C ASP A 27 -0.53 17.91 5.93
N ASP A 28 -1.77 17.96 5.44
CA ASP A 28 -2.11 18.43 4.09
C ASP A 28 -1.76 19.90 3.83
N THR A 29 -1.59 20.71 4.88
CA THR A 29 -1.15 22.11 4.82
C THR A 29 0.34 22.26 4.50
N GLN A 30 1.12 21.19 4.66
CA GLN A 30 2.56 21.21 4.38
C GLN A 30 2.84 21.13 2.88
N GLY A 31 3.98 21.68 2.46
CA GLY A 31 4.42 21.56 1.07
C GLY A 31 4.68 20.11 0.66
N ALA A 32 4.44 19.81 -0.62
CA ALA A 32 4.61 18.48 -1.22
C ALA A 32 5.93 17.79 -0.85
N THR A 33 7.04 18.52 -1.01
CA THR A 33 8.38 18.02 -0.71
C THR A 33 8.53 17.67 0.76
N THR A 34 8.02 18.53 1.66
CA THR A 34 8.05 18.28 3.11
C THR A 34 7.28 17.01 3.47
N GLN A 35 6.10 16.81 2.90
CA GLN A 35 5.29 15.61 3.14
C GLN A 35 6.03 14.33 2.71
N LEU A 36 6.66 14.34 1.53
CA LEU A 36 7.46 13.20 1.05
C LEU A 36 8.69 12.93 1.94
N VAL A 37 9.38 13.97 2.39
CA VAL A 37 10.53 13.85 3.31
C VAL A 37 10.10 13.24 4.63
N LEU A 38 9.01 13.74 5.24
CA LEU A 38 8.51 13.23 6.52
C LEU A 38 8.13 11.75 6.43
N ALA A 39 7.41 11.34 5.39
CA ALA A 39 7.07 9.94 5.17
C ALA A 39 8.32 9.07 4.96
N TYR A 40 9.28 9.53 4.16
CA TYR A 40 10.51 8.77 3.91
C TYR A 40 11.40 8.66 5.15
N ASP A 41 11.45 9.68 5.99
CA ASP A 41 12.18 9.64 7.26
C ASP A 41 11.59 8.61 8.22
N GLU A 42 10.27 8.48 8.28
CA GLU A 42 9.63 7.42 9.05
C GLU A 42 9.90 6.02 8.46
N VAL A 43 9.93 5.87 7.13
CA VAL A 43 10.36 4.61 6.49
C VAL A 43 11.77 4.23 6.94
N LYS A 44 12.72 5.17 6.92
CA LYS A 44 14.10 4.93 7.36
C LYS A 44 14.14 4.52 8.84
N ARG A 45 13.40 5.22 9.71
CA ARG A 45 13.35 4.94 11.15
C ARG A 45 12.72 3.58 11.45
N ALA A 46 11.61 3.24 10.79
CA ALA A 46 10.96 1.94 10.92
C ALA A 46 11.86 0.79 10.47
N LYS A 47 12.52 0.96 9.31
CA LYS A 47 13.46 -0.03 8.77
C LYS A 47 14.66 -0.25 9.68
N ALA A 48 15.25 0.83 10.23
CA ALA A 48 16.36 0.74 11.17
C ALA A 48 15.98 -0.02 12.46
N ARG A 49 14.71 0.04 12.87
CA ARG A 49 14.18 -0.68 14.04
C ARG A 49 13.66 -2.09 13.70
N GLY A 50 13.76 -2.54 12.45
CA GLY A 50 13.22 -3.83 12.01
C GLY A 50 11.69 -3.92 12.06
N LYS A 51 10.98 -2.78 12.13
CA LYS A 51 9.51 -2.74 12.21
C LYS A 51 8.90 -2.86 10.82
N ARG A 52 8.64 -4.09 10.39
CA ARG A 52 8.12 -4.41 9.05
C ARG A 52 6.81 -3.70 8.74
N ILE A 53 5.81 -3.78 9.63
CA ILE A 53 4.48 -3.19 9.41
C ILE A 53 4.59 -1.68 9.27
N ASP A 54 5.23 -1.00 10.23
CA ASP A 54 5.49 0.45 10.16
C ASP A 54 6.20 0.84 8.86
N THR A 55 7.18 0.04 8.41
CA THR A 55 7.88 0.29 7.14
C THR A 55 6.90 0.28 5.96
N LEU A 56 5.97 -0.69 5.91
CA LEU A 56 4.96 -0.76 4.86
C LEU A 56 3.95 0.39 4.95
N VAL A 57 3.50 0.74 6.15
CA VAL A 57 2.56 1.83 6.40
C VAL A 57 3.13 3.18 5.96
N TYR A 58 4.35 3.52 6.38
CA TYR A 58 4.96 4.78 5.95
C TYR A 58 5.31 4.78 4.45
N THR A 59 5.61 3.62 3.87
CA THR A 59 5.78 3.47 2.43
C THR A 59 4.46 3.67 1.68
N PHE A 60 3.34 3.21 2.25
CA PHE A 60 1.99 3.47 1.75
C PHE A 60 1.68 4.97 1.76
N TYR A 61 1.93 5.67 2.88
CA TYR A 61 1.71 7.13 2.95
C TYR A 61 2.60 7.92 1.99
N PHE A 62 3.86 7.49 1.79
CA PHE A 62 4.71 8.07 0.76
C PHE A 62 4.11 7.87 -0.64
N GLY A 63 3.67 6.66 -0.96
CA GLY A 63 3.04 6.32 -2.23
C GLY A 63 1.74 7.08 -2.48
N ALA A 64 0.91 7.23 -1.45
CA ALA A 64 -0.31 8.02 -1.49
C ALA A 64 -0.01 9.47 -1.87
N ARG A 65 0.96 10.10 -1.19
CA ARG A 65 1.36 11.47 -1.54
C ARG A 65 1.92 11.56 -2.95
N LEU A 66 2.76 10.61 -3.36
CA LEU A 66 3.33 10.60 -4.71
C LEU A 66 2.25 10.44 -5.80
N SER A 67 1.16 9.71 -5.52
CA SER A 67 0.06 9.49 -6.45
C SER A 67 -0.71 10.77 -6.78
N THR A 68 -0.81 11.69 -5.82
CA THR A 68 -1.48 13.00 -5.96
C THR A 68 -0.51 14.12 -6.35
N ALA A 69 0.79 13.84 -6.43
CA ALA A 69 1.81 14.83 -6.76
C ALA A 69 1.69 15.34 -8.20
N SER A 70 1.94 16.63 -8.40
CA SER A 70 1.97 17.25 -9.74
C SER A 70 3.09 16.68 -10.62
N GLY A 71 3.05 16.93 -11.93
CA GLY A 71 4.10 16.50 -12.86
C GLY A 71 5.52 16.93 -12.43
N PRO A 72 5.73 18.22 -12.09
CA PRO A 72 7.00 18.70 -11.54
C PRO A 72 7.38 18.02 -10.21
N GLU A 73 6.45 17.86 -9.27
CA GLU A 73 6.70 17.22 -7.97
C GLU A 73 7.13 15.76 -8.13
N ARG A 74 6.45 14.99 -9.00
CA ARG A 74 6.84 13.60 -9.31
C ARG A 74 8.21 13.53 -9.96
N THR A 75 8.56 14.51 -10.79
CA THR A 75 9.87 14.58 -11.45
C THR A 75 10.97 14.87 -10.42
N ALA A 76 10.72 15.79 -9.48
CA ALA A 76 11.63 16.07 -8.38
C ALA A 76 11.82 14.83 -7.48
N ALA A 77 10.73 14.18 -7.07
CA ALA A 77 10.79 12.96 -6.26
C ALA A 77 11.60 11.83 -6.94
N ARG A 78 11.47 11.66 -8.26
CA ARG A 78 12.25 10.67 -9.03
C ARG A 78 13.75 10.98 -9.12
N ARG A 79 14.15 12.25 -8.94
CA ARG A 79 15.56 12.67 -8.89
C ARG A 79 16.13 12.51 -7.49
N GLU A 80 15.31 12.71 -6.47
CA GLU A 80 15.76 12.74 -5.07
C GLU A 80 15.78 11.37 -4.39
N TYR A 81 14.80 10.52 -4.68
CA TYR A 81 14.68 9.21 -4.06
C TYR A 81 15.10 8.07 -4.99
N ASP A 82 15.57 6.99 -4.38
CA ASP A 82 15.95 5.78 -5.10
C ASP A 82 14.78 5.24 -5.96
N GLY A 83 15.09 4.92 -7.22
CA GLY A 83 14.07 4.49 -8.18
C GLY A 83 13.40 3.17 -7.81
N TYR A 84 14.09 2.28 -7.07
CA TYR A 84 13.46 1.08 -6.53
C TYR A 84 12.47 1.44 -5.41
N PHE A 85 12.82 2.34 -4.50
CA PHE A 85 11.90 2.83 -3.47
C PHE A 85 10.66 3.49 -4.08
N ILE A 86 10.82 4.41 -5.04
CA ILE A 86 9.68 5.06 -5.73
C ILE A 86 8.71 4.03 -6.33
N ARG A 87 9.25 3.01 -7.02
CA ARG A 87 8.42 1.92 -7.56
C ARG A 87 7.73 1.15 -6.45
N ALA A 88 8.43 0.77 -5.40
CA ALA A 88 7.85 0.02 -4.30
C ALA A 88 6.75 0.80 -3.57
N ALA A 89 6.94 2.09 -3.31
CA ALA A 89 5.95 2.96 -2.68
C ALA A 89 4.68 3.09 -3.53
N THR A 90 4.85 3.31 -4.83
CA THR A 90 3.73 3.36 -5.79
C THR A 90 2.93 2.04 -5.76
N ARG A 91 3.62 0.90 -5.77
CA ARG A 91 3.01 -0.44 -5.76
C ARG A 91 2.27 -0.73 -4.46
N ILE A 92 2.89 -0.43 -3.32
CA ILE A 92 2.26 -0.61 -2.00
C ILE A 92 1.00 0.25 -1.90
N TYR A 93 1.05 1.52 -2.32
CA TYR A 93 -0.13 2.37 -2.31
C TYR A 93 -1.26 1.77 -3.13
N TYR A 94 -1.05 1.47 -4.42
CA TYR A 94 -2.11 0.94 -5.26
C TYR A 94 -2.59 -0.46 -4.87
N LEU A 95 -1.76 -1.25 -4.18
CA LEU A 95 -2.17 -2.57 -3.69
C LEU A 95 -3.15 -2.46 -2.51
N PHE A 96 -2.93 -1.51 -1.60
CA PHE A 96 -3.71 -1.41 -0.36
C PHE A 96 -4.75 -0.28 -0.37
N GLU A 97 -4.69 0.66 -1.31
CA GLU A 97 -5.65 1.78 -1.39
C GLU A 97 -7.11 1.30 -1.46
N PRO A 98 -7.47 0.25 -2.23
CA PRO A 98 -8.83 -0.29 -2.23
C PRO A 98 -9.24 -1.00 -0.91
N HIS A 99 -8.30 -1.26 -0.01
CA HIS A 99 -8.51 -2.03 1.23
C HIS A 99 -8.29 -1.22 2.51
N GLY A 100 -7.78 0.00 2.38
CA GLY A 100 -7.32 0.80 3.50
C GLY A 100 -5.94 0.39 4.01
N VAL A 101 -5.32 1.32 4.73
CA VAL A 101 -4.01 1.13 5.37
C VAL A 101 -4.06 0.05 6.46
N GLU A 102 -5.24 -0.20 7.03
CA GLU A 102 -5.52 -1.22 8.03
C GLU A 102 -5.17 -2.62 7.51
N GLN A 103 -5.40 -2.88 6.20
CA GLN A 103 -5.11 -4.18 5.61
C GLN A 103 -3.62 -4.53 5.70
N ILE A 104 -2.72 -3.53 5.73
CA ILE A 104 -1.28 -3.75 5.90
C ILE A 104 -0.99 -4.50 7.22
N TYR A 105 -1.74 -4.22 8.28
CA TYR A 105 -1.56 -4.86 9.60
C TYR A 105 -1.98 -6.32 9.63
N ARG A 106 -2.77 -6.76 8.64
CA ARG A 106 -3.23 -8.15 8.49
C ARG A 106 -2.27 -8.99 7.65
N THR A 107 -1.21 -8.38 7.13
CA THR A 107 -0.27 -9.07 6.23
C THR A 107 0.82 -9.79 7.00
N GLU A 108 1.13 -11.03 6.62
CA GLU A 108 2.21 -11.83 7.19
C GLU A 108 3.42 -11.88 6.25
N HIS A 109 3.18 -11.90 4.94
CA HIS A 109 4.20 -12.22 3.95
C HIS A 109 4.66 -11.01 3.11
N THR A 110 3.80 -10.00 2.99
CA THR A 110 4.03 -8.80 2.20
C THR A 110 5.24 -8.08 2.76
N ARG A 111 6.23 -7.84 1.90
CA ARG A 111 7.40 -7.00 2.19
C ARG A 111 7.43 -5.87 1.17
N ILE A 112 8.43 -4.99 1.24
CA ILE A 112 8.64 -3.99 0.18
C ILE A 112 8.72 -4.72 -1.16
N LEU A 113 7.66 -4.56 -1.96
CA LEU A 113 7.27 -5.48 -3.02
C LEU A 113 8.23 -5.43 -4.21
N LYS A 114 8.76 -6.61 -4.60
CA LYS A 114 9.50 -6.77 -5.86
C LYS A 114 8.59 -7.02 -7.07
N ILE A 115 7.34 -7.45 -6.84
CA ILE A 115 6.32 -7.76 -7.85
C ILE A 115 6.12 -6.64 -8.86
N SER A 116 5.97 -6.98 -10.14
CA SER A 116 5.76 -6.05 -11.25
C SER A 116 4.40 -5.34 -11.21
N ILE A 117 4.26 -4.26 -12.00
CA ILE A 117 2.98 -3.51 -12.12
C ILE A 117 1.90 -4.35 -12.83
N SER A 118 2.29 -5.23 -13.76
CA SER A 118 1.38 -6.14 -14.45
C SER A 118 0.76 -7.15 -13.48
N GLU A 119 1.59 -7.77 -12.63
CA GLU A 119 1.12 -8.71 -11.59
C GLU A 119 0.18 -8.02 -10.58
N LEU A 120 0.39 -6.73 -10.28
CA LEU A 120 -0.52 -5.95 -9.44
C LEU A 120 -1.88 -5.67 -10.08
N ARG A 121 -1.93 -5.50 -11.41
CA ARG A 121 -3.19 -5.30 -12.14
C ARG A 121 -4.03 -6.58 -12.15
N GLU A 122 -3.41 -7.72 -12.41
CA GLU A 122 -4.06 -9.03 -12.39
C GLU A 122 -4.65 -9.34 -11.00
N LEU A 123 -3.91 -9.01 -9.93
CA LEU A 123 -4.40 -9.15 -8.55
C LEU A 123 -5.64 -8.31 -8.25
N ARG A 124 -5.76 -7.12 -8.87
CA ARG A 124 -6.89 -6.22 -8.68
C ARG A 124 -8.14 -6.73 -9.41
N GLU A 125 -8.01 -7.11 -10.67
CA GLU A 125 -9.12 -7.59 -11.51
C GLU A 125 -9.76 -8.88 -10.94
N LEU A 126 -8.95 -9.74 -10.32
CA LEU A 126 -9.43 -10.99 -9.72
C LEU A 126 -10.16 -10.80 -8.38
N LYS A 127 -9.95 -9.68 -7.70
CA LYS A 127 -10.71 -9.34 -6.48
C LYS A 127 -12.02 -8.65 -6.82
N GLU A 128 -12.01 -7.71 -7.76
CA GLU A 128 -13.24 -7.06 -8.25
C GLU A 128 -14.24 -8.09 -8.78
N SER A 129 -13.77 -9.15 -9.45
CA SER A 129 -14.61 -10.27 -9.89
C SER A 129 -15.12 -11.16 -8.74
N LYS A 130 -14.35 -11.36 -7.67
CA LYS A 130 -14.76 -12.17 -6.51
C LYS A 130 -15.75 -11.43 -5.61
N ASP A 131 -15.50 -10.15 -5.30
CA ASP A 131 -16.41 -9.30 -4.54
C ASP A 131 -17.76 -9.13 -5.27
N SER A 132 -17.72 -9.05 -6.61
CA SER A 132 -18.94 -9.06 -7.44
C SER A 132 -19.70 -10.38 -7.32
N LYS A 133 -19.00 -11.52 -7.32
CA LYS A 133 -19.61 -12.85 -7.23
C LYS A 133 -20.24 -13.11 -5.85
N ASP A 134 -19.53 -12.77 -4.78
CA ASP A 134 -20.02 -12.89 -3.40
C ASP A 134 -21.23 -11.96 -3.14
N SER A 135 -21.34 -10.84 -3.88
CA SER A 135 -22.50 -9.93 -3.81
C SER A 135 -23.74 -10.44 -4.57
N ILE A 136 -23.54 -11.23 -5.63
CA ILE A 136 -24.62 -11.88 -6.39
C ILE A 136 -25.16 -13.06 -5.57
N ASP A 137 -24.28 -13.91 -5.04
CA ASP A 137 -24.68 -15.08 -4.26
C ASP A 137 -25.49 -14.67 -3.01
N ARG A 138 -25.14 -13.56 -2.33
CA ARG A 138 -25.93 -13.06 -1.19
C ARG A 138 -27.32 -12.52 -1.55
N LYS A 139 -27.57 -12.15 -2.80
CA LYS A 139 -28.90 -11.69 -3.25
C LYS A 139 -29.83 -12.85 -3.58
N GLU A 140 -29.30 -14.01 -3.99
CA GLU A 140 -30.08 -15.21 -4.30
C GLU A 140 -30.61 -15.97 -3.06
N PHE A 141 -30.20 -15.56 -1.84
CA PHE A 141 -30.67 -16.15 -0.56
C PHE A 141 -31.70 -15.29 0.19
N ILE A 142 -32.20 -14.20 -0.41
CA ILE A 142 -33.16 -13.28 0.24
C ILE A 142 -34.58 -13.32 -0.37
N ASP A 143 -34.83 -14.16 -1.38
CA ASP A 143 -36.19 -14.39 -1.94
C ASP A 143 -36.84 -15.69 -1.42
#